data_AF-A0A2A9GIU8-F1
#
_entry.id   AF-A0A2A9GIU8-F1
#
_cell.length_a   1.000
_cell.length_b   1.000
_cell.length_c   1.000
_cell.angle_alpha   90.00
_cell.angle_beta   90.00
_cell.angle_gamma   90.00
#
_symmetry.space_group_name_H-M   'P 1'
#
loop_
_entity.id
_entity.type
_entity.pdbx_description
1 polymer ?
#
loop_
_entity_poly.entity_id
_entity_poly.type
_entity_poly.pdbx_seq_one_letter_code
_entity_poly.pdbx_strand_id
1 'polypeptide(L)'
;MTYLPRIALIAVIGAALTPMAVLADGPMSAAGSKLASSVSVANQAHAEKPSVRNNLLWQVGQQITENHVRLRQPDAFGLKADATYWRSFGYIYEVSPESGEVIAQIGKASDVVGF
;
A
#
# COMPACT_ATOMS: atom_id res chain seq x y z
N MET A 1 -23.06 -20.39 -33.30
CA MET A 1 -21.94 -20.35 -32.34
C MET A 1 -22.51 -20.00 -30.98
N THR A 2 -22.58 -21.00 -30.10
CA THR A 2 -23.27 -20.96 -28.81
C THR A 2 -22.33 -20.39 -27.74
N TYR A 3 -22.71 -19.27 -27.12
CA TYR A 3 -21.97 -18.69 -25.99
C TYR A 3 -22.67 -19.08 -24.69
N LEU A 4 -22.04 -19.95 -23.90
CA LEU A 4 -22.46 -20.31 -22.55
C LEU A 4 -21.88 -19.30 -21.54
N PRO A 5 -22.69 -18.71 -20.64
CA PRO A 5 -22.19 -17.87 -19.56
C PRO A 5 -21.62 -18.74 -18.43
N ARG A 6 -20.33 -18.56 -18.10
CA ARG A 6 -19.72 -19.18 -16.92
C ARG A 6 -20.00 -18.33 -15.68
N ILE A 7 -21.09 -18.66 -15.00
CA ILE A 7 -21.33 -18.29 -13.60
C ILE A 7 -20.83 -19.43 -12.72
N ALA A 8 -19.98 -19.12 -11.73
CA ALA A 8 -19.71 -19.91 -10.50
C ALA A 8 -18.56 -19.21 -9.75
N LEU A 9 -18.47 -19.10 -8.42
CA LEU A 9 -19.30 -19.45 -7.26
C LEU A 9 -18.48 -18.85 -6.08
N ILE A 10 -19.03 -17.97 -5.24
CA ILE A 10 -18.29 -17.44 -4.07
C ILE A 10 -18.55 -18.40 -2.89
N ALA A 11 -17.52 -19.12 -2.45
CA ALA A 11 -17.57 -19.95 -1.27
C ALA A 11 -17.51 -19.07 0.00
N VAL A 12 -18.62 -19.01 0.74
CA VAL A 12 -18.66 -18.47 2.11
C VAL A 12 -18.05 -19.50 3.04
N ILE A 13 -16.94 -19.16 3.70
CA ILE A 13 -16.44 -19.91 4.86
C ILE A 13 -16.70 -19.07 6.11
N GLY A 14 -17.74 -19.45 6.85
CA GLY A 14 -17.91 -19.06 8.24
C GLY A 14 -17.32 -20.13 9.14
N ALA A 15 -16.56 -19.73 10.17
CA ALA A 15 -16.21 -20.59 11.29
C ALA A 15 -16.08 -19.78 12.60
N ALA A 16 -17.14 -19.93 13.39
CA ALA A 16 -17.34 -19.83 14.83
C ALA A 16 -16.28 -19.21 15.79
N LEU A 17 -16.83 -18.36 16.68
CA LEU A 17 -16.34 -17.99 18.01
C LEU A 17 -15.98 -19.20 18.89
N THR A 18 -14.90 -19.11 19.67
CA THR A 18 -14.89 -19.54 21.08
C THR A 18 -13.94 -18.65 21.91
N PRO A 19 -14.38 -18.11 23.07
CA PRO A 19 -13.48 -17.60 24.09
C PRO A 19 -13.08 -18.74 25.04
N MET A 20 -11.79 -18.93 25.28
CA MET A 20 -11.31 -19.74 26.41
C MET A 20 -10.53 -18.82 27.34
N ALA A 21 -11.19 -18.41 28.42
CA ALA A 21 -10.57 -17.86 29.60
C ALA A 21 -10.10 -19.01 30.50
N VAL A 22 -8.84 -18.98 30.95
CA VAL A 22 -8.41 -19.71 32.15
C VAL A 22 -7.65 -18.73 33.05
N LEU A 23 -8.25 -18.54 34.22
CA LEU A 23 -7.71 -17.85 35.39
C LEU A 23 -6.63 -18.74 36.03
N ALA A 24 -5.48 -18.15 36.33
CA ALA A 24 -4.58 -18.66 37.37
C ALA A 24 -4.18 -17.46 38.23
N ASP A 25 -4.92 -17.30 39.32
CA ASP A 25 -4.59 -16.43 40.45
C ASP A 25 -3.38 -17.03 41.19
N GLY A 26 -2.40 -16.18 41.50
CA GLY A 26 -1.25 -16.54 42.29
C GLY A 26 -0.54 -15.27 42.77
N PRO A 27 -0.61 -14.92 44.07
CA PRO A 27 0.07 -13.75 44.60
C PRO A 27 1.41 -14.14 45.24
N MET A 28 2.51 -13.49 44.84
CA MET A 28 3.64 -13.27 45.74
C MET A 28 4.43 -12.01 45.38
N SER A 29 4.56 -11.15 46.39
CA SER A 29 5.15 -9.82 46.36
C SER A 29 6.68 -9.79 46.28
N ALA A 30 7.16 -8.75 45.59
CA ALA A 30 8.33 -7.90 45.86
C ALA A 30 9.73 -8.54 46.07
N ALA A 31 10.67 -8.20 45.18
CA ALA A 31 11.90 -7.47 45.53
C ALA A 31 12.68 -7.17 44.24
N GLY A 32 13.23 -5.96 44.15
CA GLY A 32 13.80 -5.43 42.92
C GLY A 32 15.21 -5.94 42.59
N SER A 33 15.66 -5.60 41.39
CA SER A 33 17.05 -5.27 41.08
C SER A 33 17.09 -4.50 39.78
N LYS A 34 17.53 -3.24 39.87
CA LYS A 34 18.14 -2.50 38.77
C LYS A 34 19.13 -3.43 38.07
N LEU A 35 19.12 -3.49 36.74
CA LEU A 35 20.31 -3.54 35.89
C LEU A 35 19.93 -3.43 34.42
N ALA A 36 20.65 -2.55 33.72
CA ALA A 36 20.80 -2.46 32.27
C ALA A 36 19.54 -2.17 31.44
N SER A 37 19.18 -0.89 31.35
CA SER A 37 18.54 -0.35 30.15
C SER A 37 19.55 -0.43 29.00
N SER A 38 19.61 -1.57 28.30
CA SER A 38 20.28 -1.67 27.01
C SER A 38 19.49 -0.82 26.02
N VAL A 39 20.05 0.34 25.67
CA VAL A 39 19.54 1.18 24.59
C VAL A 39 19.70 0.38 23.29
N SER A 40 18.61 -0.23 22.83
CA SER A 40 18.54 -0.77 21.47
C SER A 40 18.30 0.39 20.51
N VAL A 41 19.38 1.00 20.02
CA VAL A 41 19.34 1.83 18.80
C VAL A 41 19.40 0.90 17.59
N ALA A 42 18.25 0.36 17.21
CA ALA A 42 17.98 -0.23 15.89
C ALA A 42 16.46 -0.38 15.84
N ASN A 43 15.73 0.37 15.04
CA ASN A 43 15.77 0.36 13.59
C ASN A 43 15.32 1.75 13.16
N GLN A 44 15.97 2.35 12.16
CA GLN A 44 15.39 3.51 11.52
C GLN A 44 14.01 3.09 11.04
N ALA A 45 12.99 3.57 11.75
CA ALA A 45 11.65 3.60 11.22
C ALA A 45 11.82 4.36 9.90
N HIS A 46 11.84 3.61 8.79
CA HIS A 46 11.28 4.10 7.56
C HIS A 46 10.02 4.80 8.01
N ALA A 47 10.05 6.13 7.99
CA ALA A 47 8.89 6.92 8.28
C ALA A 47 7.90 6.50 7.20
N GLU A 48 7.06 5.51 7.53
CA GLU A 48 5.89 5.19 6.76
C GLU A 48 5.10 6.48 6.80
N LYS A 49 5.29 7.27 5.75
CA LYS A 49 4.61 8.54 5.54
C LYS A 49 3.14 8.19 5.76
N PRO A 50 2.46 8.85 6.72
CA PRO A 50 1.12 8.44 7.10
C PRO A 50 0.29 8.36 5.83
N SER A 51 -0.10 7.14 5.47
CA SER A 51 -0.94 6.88 4.31
C SER A 51 -2.33 7.35 4.67
N VAL A 52 -2.51 8.67 4.71
CA VAL A 52 -3.82 9.31 4.72
C VAL A 52 -4.47 8.80 3.45
N ARG A 53 -5.45 7.90 3.61
CA ARG A 53 -6.24 7.36 2.50
C ARG A 53 -6.92 8.53 1.83
N ASN A 54 -6.29 9.03 0.77
CA ASN A 54 -6.88 10.05 -0.06
C ASN A 54 -7.75 9.32 -1.07
N ASN A 55 -9.06 9.38 -0.87
CA ASN A 55 -10.04 8.70 -1.73
C ASN A 55 -9.99 9.16 -3.19
N LEU A 56 -9.24 10.22 -3.51
CA LEU A 56 -9.02 10.71 -4.87
C LEU A 56 -7.77 10.09 -5.54
N LEU A 57 -6.90 9.44 -4.78
CA LEU A 57 -5.68 8.83 -5.33
C LEU A 57 -5.91 7.38 -5.69
N TRP A 58 -5.38 7.00 -6.85
CA TRP A 58 -5.34 5.61 -7.28
C TRP A 58 -4.40 4.80 -6.39
N GLN A 59 -4.83 3.58 -6.04
CA GLN A 59 -4.06 2.62 -5.27
C GLN A 59 -3.36 1.62 -6.18
N VAL A 60 -2.28 1.02 -5.68
CA VAL A 60 -1.58 -0.07 -6.37
C VAL A 60 -2.55 -1.22 -6.65
N GLY A 61 -2.53 -1.75 -7.88
CA GLY A 61 -3.45 -2.76 -8.37
C GLY A 61 -4.79 -2.21 -8.87
N GLN A 62 -5.06 -0.90 -8.75
CA GLN A 62 -6.22 -0.29 -9.38
C GLN A 62 -5.93 0.13 -10.82
N GLN A 63 -6.92 -0.02 -11.67
CA GLN A 63 -6.88 0.49 -13.03
C GLN A 63 -7.24 1.98 -13.05
N ILE A 64 -6.36 2.81 -13.60
CA ILE A 64 -6.68 4.21 -13.88
C ILE A 64 -7.54 4.25 -15.15
N THR A 65 -8.82 4.56 -15.00
CA THR A 65 -9.77 4.57 -16.13
C THR A 65 -10.03 5.96 -16.68
N GLU A 66 -9.73 7.01 -15.90
CA GLU A 66 -10.11 8.38 -16.22
C GLU A 66 -9.11 9.42 -15.69
N ASN A 67 -9.25 10.66 -16.16
CA ASN A 67 -8.52 11.85 -15.71
C ASN A 67 -6.99 11.68 -15.61
N HIS A 68 -6.40 11.03 -16.62
CA HIS A 68 -4.97 10.79 -16.67
C HIS A 68 -4.32 11.33 -17.93
N VAL A 69 -3.05 11.70 -17.82
CA VAL A 69 -2.20 12.10 -18.95
C VAL A 69 -0.90 11.30 -18.90
N ARG A 70 -0.54 10.68 -20.02
CA ARG A 70 0.74 9.96 -20.14
C ARG A 70 1.91 10.93 -20.20
N LEU A 71 2.93 10.70 -19.39
CA LEU A 71 4.23 11.33 -19.50
C LEU A 71 5.02 10.68 -20.65
N ARG A 72 5.42 11.48 -21.64
CA ARG A 72 6.14 10.99 -22.83
C ARG A 72 7.66 10.93 -22.66
N GLN A 73 8.23 11.79 -21.82
CA GLN A 73 9.67 11.90 -21.60
C GLN A 73 9.99 11.71 -20.11
N PRO A 74 9.81 10.50 -19.56
CA PRO A 74 10.07 10.25 -18.14
C PRO A 74 11.54 10.48 -17.75
N ASP A 75 12.48 10.18 -18.64
CA ASP A 75 13.92 10.36 -18.42
C ASP A 75 14.32 11.82 -18.11
N ALA A 76 13.63 12.80 -18.72
CA ALA A 76 13.85 14.22 -18.46
C ALA A 76 13.57 14.63 -16.99
N PHE A 77 12.87 13.77 -16.24
CA PHE A 77 12.52 13.97 -14.83
C PHE A 77 13.20 12.95 -13.91
N GLY A 78 14.23 12.25 -14.40
CA GLY A 78 14.93 11.20 -13.64
C GLY A 78 14.09 9.94 -13.39
N LEU A 79 13.00 9.75 -14.15
CA LEU A 79 12.20 8.53 -14.14
C LEU A 79 12.71 7.53 -15.17
N LYS A 80 12.38 6.25 -15.01
CA LYS A 80 12.90 5.19 -15.88
C LYS A 80 12.33 5.31 -17.30
N ALA A 81 13.17 5.24 -18.33
CA ALA A 81 12.73 5.42 -19.71
C ALA A 81 11.86 4.26 -20.25
N ASP A 82 12.01 3.06 -19.69
CA ASP A 82 11.31 1.84 -20.09
C ASP A 82 9.93 1.66 -19.42
N ALA A 83 9.62 2.46 -18.41
CA ALA A 83 8.35 2.40 -17.68
C ALA A 83 7.32 3.40 -18.26
N THR A 84 6.04 3.10 -18.05
CA THR A 84 4.94 3.99 -18.44
C THR A 84 4.44 4.75 -17.22
N TYR A 85 4.44 6.08 -17.32
CA TYR A 85 4.01 6.95 -16.22
C TYR A 85 2.79 7.77 -16.62
N TRP A 86 1.78 7.76 -15.77
CA TRP A 86 0.57 8.55 -15.92
C TRP A 86 0.44 9.56 -14.78
N ARG A 87 0.08 10.79 -15.13
CA ARG A 87 -0.29 11.83 -14.17
C ARG A 87 -1.80 11.85 -14.01
N SER A 88 -2.29 11.71 -12.78
CA SER A 88 -3.71 11.82 -12.42
C SER A 88 -3.85 12.53 -11.08
N PHE A 89 -4.86 13.40 -10.92
CA PHE A 89 -5.12 14.14 -9.68
C PHE A 89 -3.89 14.84 -9.06
N GLY A 90 -2.97 15.31 -9.91
CA GLY A 90 -1.74 15.97 -9.47
C GLY A 90 -0.63 15.03 -8.97
N TYR A 91 -0.79 13.71 -9.10
CA TYR A 91 0.20 12.69 -8.76
C TYR A 91 0.67 11.95 -10.00
N ILE A 92 1.88 11.39 -9.93
CA ILE A 92 2.47 10.54 -10.96
C ILE A 92 2.47 9.10 -10.46
N TYR A 93 2.01 8.22 -11.34
CA TYR A 93 1.90 6.79 -11.12
C TYR A 93 2.70 6.07 -12.20
N GLU A 94 3.43 5.04 -11.79
CA GLU A 94 3.90 4.02 -12.71
C GLU A 94 2.74 3.06 -12.97
N VAL A 95 2.46 2.80 -14.24
CA VAL A 95 1.33 1.97 -14.65
C VAL A 95 1.76 0.90 -15.64
N SER A 96 1.00 -0.19 -15.67
CA SER A 96 1.09 -1.17 -16.74
C SER A 96 0.68 -0.53 -18.07
N PRO A 97 1.50 -0.63 -19.13
CA PRO A 97 1.20 -0.03 -20.43
C PRO A 97 -0.03 -0.65 -21.10
N GLU A 98 -0.38 -1.89 -20.75
CA GLU A 98 -1.49 -2.63 -21.36
C GLU A 98 -2.83 -2.32 -20.68
N SER A 99 -2.85 -2.29 -19.35
CA SER A 99 -4.09 -2.12 -18.58
C SER A 99 -4.26 -0.72 -18.00
N GLY A 100 -3.20 0.06 -17.80
CA GLY A 100 -3.27 1.28 -16.99
C GLY A 100 -3.42 0.98 -15.49
N GLU A 101 -3.13 -0.25 -15.06
CA GLU A 101 -3.07 -0.64 -13.66
C GLU A 101 -1.89 0.03 -12.96
N VAL A 102 -2.13 0.62 -11.78
CA VAL A 102 -1.09 1.24 -10.98
C VAL A 102 -0.16 0.18 -10.40
N ILE A 103 1.10 0.26 -10.80
CA ILE A 103 2.19 -0.56 -10.26
C ILE A 103 2.78 0.13 -9.03
N ALA A 104 2.99 1.45 -9.10
CA ALA A 104 3.56 2.24 -8.01
C ALA A 104 3.10 3.70 -8.06
N GLN A 105 2.99 4.31 -6.87
CA GLN A 105 2.83 5.76 -6.76
C GLN A 105 4.20 6.40 -6.61
N ILE A 106 4.57 7.26 -7.57
CA ILE A 106 5.88 7.90 -7.60
C ILE A 106 5.91 9.11 -6.68
N GLY A 107 4.88 9.96 -6.75
CA GLY A 107 4.79 11.16 -5.94
C GLY A 107 3.92 12.24 -6.57
N LYS A 108 3.93 13.44 -5.98
CA LYS A 108 3.24 14.60 -6.55
C LYS A 108 3.94 15.06 -7.82
N ALA A 109 3.17 15.44 -8.83
CA ALA A 109 3.72 15.93 -10.09
C ALA A 109 4.58 17.19 -9.91
N SER A 110 4.22 18.07 -8.97
CA SER A 110 5.01 19.27 -8.63
C SER A 110 6.42 18.94 -8.15
N ASP A 111 6.57 17.82 -7.44
CA ASP A 111 7.81 17.44 -6.79
C ASP A 111 8.74 16.69 -7.79
N VAL A 112 8.16 16.12 -8.85
CA VAL A 112 8.86 15.26 -9.82
C VAL A 112 9.17 15.99 -11.13
N VAL A 113 8.20 16.72 -11.68
CA VAL A 113 8.28 17.31 -13.03
C VAL A 113 8.60 18.81 -12.97
N GLY A 114 8.44 19.44 -11.80
CA GLY A 114 8.46 20.90 -11.69
C GLY A 114 7.19 21.52 -12.30
N PHE A 115 7.06 22.84 -12.13
CA PHE A 115 5.92 23.64 -12.60
C PHE A 115 6.32 24.54 -13.77
#